data_AF-A0A0H2M657-F1
#
_entry.id   AF-A0A0H2M657-F1
#
_cell.length_a   1.000
_cell.length_b   1.000
_cell.length_c   1.000
_cell.angle_alpha   90.00
_cell.angle_beta   90.00
_cell.angle_gamma   90.00
#
_symmetry.space_group_name_H-M   'P 1'
#
loop_
_entity.id
_entity.type
_entity.pdbx_description
1 polymer ?
#
loop_
_entity_poly.entity_id
_entity_poly.type
_entity_poly.pdbx_seq_one_letter_code
_entity_poly.pdbx_strand_id
1 'polypeptide(L)'
;MSIANPPQGDTSAETAKGITAAEAASRVRRIVVEVVEGKDRQGNPTKSEKIREIRLDPADVLSYRDYGTHVVVVTVDGQKLTDAED
;
A
#
# COMPACT_ATOMS: atom_id res chain seq x y z
N MET A 1 10.38 -9.31 45.17
CA MET A 1 9.25 -9.33 44.23
C MET A 1 8.98 -7.91 43.80
N SER A 2 9.18 -7.60 42.51
CA SER A 2 8.39 -6.66 41.71
C SER A 2 9.04 -6.52 40.34
N ILE A 3 8.35 -7.16 39.40
CA ILE A 3 8.44 -7.12 37.95
C ILE A 3 8.66 -5.72 37.37
N ALA A 4 9.66 -5.60 36.48
CA ALA A 4 9.72 -4.51 35.51
C ALA A 4 10.24 -5.09 34.18
N ASN A 5 9.37 -5.82 33.50
CA ASN A 5 9.52 -6.12 32.08
C ASN A 5 8.97 -4.90 31.34
N PRO A 6 9.76 -4.15 30.55
CA PRO A 6 9.18 -3.21 29.60
C PRO A 6 8.38 -4.02 28.55
N PRO A 7 7.25 -3.52 28.06
CA PRO A 7 6.46 -4.23 27.06
C PRO A 7 7.33 -4.45 25.82
N GLN A 8 7.42 -5.71 25.40
CA GLN A 8 7.70 -6.07 24.01
C GLN A 8 6.56 -5.47 23.18
N GLY A 9 6.73 -4.20 22.82
CA GLY A 9 6.11 -3.66 21.63
C GLY A 9 7.03 -4.07 20.51
N ASP A 10 6.71 -5.17 19.84
CA ASP A 10 7.13 -5.50 18.49
C ASP A 10 6.80 -4.30 17.58
N THR A 11 7.63 -3.26 17.67
CA THR A 11 7.75 -2.27 16.63
C THR A 11 8.29 -3.08 15.48
N SER A 12 7.37 -3.48 14.59
CA SER A 12 7.64 -4.09 13.30
C SER A 12 8.41 -3.08 12.44
N ALA A 13 9.65 -2.86 12.84
CA ALA A 13 10.67 -2.06 12.19
C ALA A 13 11.99 -2.79 12.43
N GLU A 14 11.98 -4.12 12.28
CA GLU A 14 13.21 -4.86 12.03
C GLU A 14 13.62 -4.55 10.58
N THR A 15 14.06 -3.31 10.37
CA THR A 15 14.77 -2.83 9.18
C THR A 15 16.14 -3.47 9.20
N ALA A 16 16.18 -4.80 9.04
CA ALA A 16 17.39 -5.55 8.81
C ALA A 16 17.80 -5.34 7.35
N LYS A 17 18.42 -4.18 7.05
CA LYS A 17 19.17 -3.97 5.81
C LYS A 17 18.39 -4.26 4.51
N GLY A 18 17.06 -4.16 4.58
CA GLY A 18 16.11 -4.34 3.48
C GLY A 18 15.46 -3.02 3.09
N ILE A 19 14.72 -3.03 1.98
CA ILE A 19 14.07 -1.86 1.40
C ILE A 19 13.20 -1.13 2.45
N THR A 20 13.07 0.19 2.36
CA THR A 20 12.20 0.94 3.30
C THR A 20 10.73 0.81 2.90
N ALA A 21 9.79 1.10 3.82
CA ALA A 21 8.35 1.12 3.52
C ALA A 21 8.02 2.02 2.30
N ALA A 22 8.69 3.16 2.15
CA ALA A 22 8.54 4.05 0.99
C ALA A 22 9.06 3.45 -0.31
N GLU A 23 10.13 2.65 -0.26
CA GLU A 23 10.66 1.93 -1.42
C GLU A 23 9.73 0.76 -1.80
N ALA A 24 9.26 0.00 -0.80
CA ALA A 24 8.26 -1.06 -0.99
C ALA A 24 6.98 -0.51 -1.62
N ALA A 25 6.46 0.61 -1.11
CA ALA A 25 5.29 1.27 -1.64
C ALA A 25 5.50 1.84 -3.06
N SER A 26 6.73 2.28 -3.37
CA SER A 26 7.07 2.78 -4.71
C SER A 26 7.23 1.66 -5.75
N ARG A 27 7.61 0.45 -5.33
CA ARG A 27 7.70 -0.72 -6.21
C ARG A 27 6.34 -1.28 -6.58
N VAL A 28 5.40 -1.18 -5.65
CA VAL A 28 4.06 -1.73 -5.80
C VAL A 28 3.12 -0.68 -6.38
N ARG A 29 2.49 -1.03 -7.51
CA ARG A 29 1.46 -0.19 -8.13
C ARG A 29 0.09 -0.71 -7.74
N ARG A 30 -0.79 0.20 -7.27
CA ARG A 30 -2.18 -0.12 -6.98
C ARG A 30 -3.05 0.45 -8.08
N ILE A 31 -3.82 -0.41 -8.72
CA ILE A 31 -4.89 0.01 -9.62
C ILE A 31 -6.05 0.49 -8.75
N VAL A 32 -6.34 1.79 -8.80
CA VAL A 32 -7.50 2.38 -8.11
C VAL A 32 -8.51 2.80 -9.14
N VAL A 33 -9.76 2.36 -8.96
CA VAL A 33 -10.90 2.81 -9.76
C VAL A 33 -11.46 4.06 -9.10
N GLU A 34 -11.16 5.22 -9.69
CA GLU A 34 -11.69 6.51 -9.25
C GLU A 34 -12.99 6.77 -10.00
N VAL A 35 -14.12 6.86 -9.30
CA VAL A 35 -15.39 7.26 -9.90
C VAL A 35 -15.38 8.78 -10.04
N VAL A 36 -15.14 9.27 -11.25
CA VAL A 36 -15.15 10.70 -11.54
C VAL A 36 -16.54 11.12 -12.00
N GLU A 37 -17.06 12.18 -11.39
CA GLU A 37 -18.29 12.84 -11.84
C GLU A 37 -17.94 13.75 -13.01
N GLY A 38 -18.33 13.33 -14.20
CA GLY A 38 -18.19 14.09 -15.44
C GLY A 38 -19.53 14.63 -15.92
N LYS A 39 -19.49 15.46 -16.96
CA LYS A 39 -20.67 15.73 -17.78
C LYS A 39 -20.51 15.03 -19.11
N ASP A 40 -21.57 14.39 -19.58
CA ASP A 40 -21.59 13.80 -20.91
C ASP A 40 -21.67 14.92 -21.99
N ARG A 41 -21.60 14.56 -23.28
CA ARG A 41 -21.69 15.52 -24.39
C ARG A 41 -22.98 16.36 -24.41
N GLN A 42 -24.05 15.91 -23.75
CA GLN A 42 -25.31 16.64 -23.57
C GLN A 42 -25.40 17.42 -22.25
N GLY A 43 -24.34 17.41 -21.43
CA GLY A 43 -24.27 18.20 -20.20
C GLY A 43 -24.95 17.55 -18.99
N ASN A 44 -25.40 16.29 -19.08
CA ASN A 44 -25.96 15.56 -17.94
C ASN A 44 -24.82 15.05 -17.06
N PRO A 45 -25.03 15.00 -15.72
CA PRO A 45 -24.08 14.39 -14.82
C PRO A 45 -23.95 12.90 -15.15
N THR A 46 -22.73 12.46 -15.43
CA THR A 46 -22.39 11.06 -15.66
C THR A 46 -21.27 10.64 -14.73
N LYS A 47 -21.32 9.41 -14.24
CA LYS A 47 -20.25 8.83 -13.43
C LYS A 47 -19.43 7.94 -14.35
N SER A 48 -18.14 8.21 -14.49
CA SER A 48 -17.23 7.40 -15.27
C SER A 48 -16.20 6.78 -14.34
N GLU A 49 -16.02 5.47 -14.44
CA GLU A 49 -14.98 4.75 -13.72
C GLU A 49 -13.65 4.99 -14.44
N LYS A 50 -12.78 5.78 -13.81
CA LYS A 50 -11.44 6.05 -14.33
C LYS A 50 -10.46 5.17 -13.57
N ILE A 51 -9.92 4.17 -14.26
CA ILE A 51 -8.83 3.35 -13.75
C ILE A 51 -7.57 4.22 -13.72
N ARG A 52 -7.00 4.42 -12.53
CA ARG A 52 -5.72 5.11 -12.34
C ARG A 52 -4.77 4.17 -11.61
N GLU A 53 -3.60 4.01 -12.20
CA GLU A 53 -2.49 3.38 -11.51
C GLU A 53 -1.84 4.43 -10.61
N ILE A 54 -1.92 4.22 -9.31
CA ILE A 54 -1.28 5.08 -8.33
C ILE A 54 -0.17 4.33 -7.62
N ARG A 55 0.88 5.06 -7.24
CA ARG A 55 1.85 4.53 -6.29
C ARG A 55 1.15 4.35 -4.96
N LEU A 56 1.45 3.24 -4.29
CA LEU A 56 0.97 3.04 -2.94
C LEU A 56 1.60 4.10 -2.02
N ASP A 57 0.79 4.69 -1.14
CA ASP A 57 1.30 5.65 -0.17
C ASP A 57 2.03 4.89 0.96
N PRO A 58 3.21 5.32 1.41
CA PRO A 58 3.90 4.66 2.52
C PRO A 58 3.09 4.66 3.82
N ALA A 59 2.16 5.62 3.99
CA ALA A 59 1.25 5.67 5.13
C ALA A 59 0.20 4.54 5.10
N ASP A 60 -0.15 4.05 3.91
CA ASP A 60 -1.06 2.92 3.73
C ASP A 60 -0.37 1.57 3.87
N VAL A 61 0.97 1.53 4.03
CA VAL A 61 1.71 0.28 4.23
C VAL A 61 1.57 -0.17 5.68
N LEU A 62 0.82 -1.24 5.89
CA LEU A 62 0.69 -1.88 7.19
C LEU A 62 1.90 -2.79 7.47
N SER A 63 2.31 -3.57 6.48
CA SER A 63 3.46 -4.46 6.57
C SER A 63 4.05 -4.72 5.20
N TYR A 64 5.35 -4.92 5.10
CA TYR A 64 6.00 -5.23 3.83
C TYR A 64 7.07 -6.29 4.03
N ARG A 65 7.32 -7.06 2.99
CA ARG A 65 8.32 -8.12 2.98
C ARG A 65 8.98 -8.23 1.62
N ASP A 66 10.28 -8.05 1.61
CA ASP A 66 11.12 -8.26 0.45
C ASP A 66 11.56 -9.74 0.40
N TYR A 67 11.33 -10.38 -0.74
CA TYR A 67 11.79 -11.74 -1.03
C TYR A 67 12.98 -11.77 -2.00
N GLY A 68 13.57 -10.61 -2.30
CA GLY A 68 14.65 -10.44 -3.28
C GLY A 68 14.18 -10.51 -4.74
N THR A 69 13.29 -11.46 -5.07
CA THR A 69 12.69 -11.58 -6.40
C THR A 69 11.43 -10.71 -6.57
N HIS A 70 10.70 -10.50 -5.48
CA HIS A 70 9.51 -9.67 -5.43
C HIS A 70 9.30 -9.13 -4.02
N VAL A 71 8.57 -8.03 -3.92
CA VAL A 71 8.14 -7.36 -2.71
C VAL A 71 6.65 -7.59 -2.53
N VAL A 72 6.29 -8.00 -1.33
CA VAL A 72 4.89 -8.15 -0.91
C VAL A 72 4.57 -7.06 0.09
N VAL A 73 3.54 -6.28 -0.18
CA VAL A 73 3.07 -5.20 0.68
C VAL A 73 1.64 -5.50 1.11
N VAL A 74 1.40 -5.44 2.42
CA VAL A 74 0.08 -5.49 3.03
C VAL A 74 -0.30 -4.07 3.37
N THR A 75 -1.45 -3.64 2.87
CA THR A 75 -2.00 -2.30 3.13
C THR A 75 -2.86 -2.27 4.38
N VAL A 76 -3.10 -1.09 4.94
CA VAL A 76 -4.01 -0.87 6.08
C VAL A 76 -5.44 -1.31 5.79
N ASP A 77 -5.86 -1.27 4.52
CA ASP A 77 -7.14 -1.77 4.01
C ASP A 77 -7.22 -3.30 3.97
N GLY A 78 -6.11 -4.00 4.31
CA GLY A 78 -6.00 -5.45 4.24
C GLY A 78 -5.72 -6.00 2.84
N GLN A 79 -5.52 -5.14 1.84
CA GLN A 79 -5.14 -5.58 0.50
C GLN A 79 -3.67 -5.96 0.46
N LYS A 80 -3.38 -7.14 -0.10
CA LYS A 80 -2.03 -7.60 -0.36
C LYS A 80 -1.68 -7.28 -1.80
N LEU A 81 -0.62 -6.50 -1.98
CA LEU A 81 -0.14 -6.05 -3.26
C LEU A 81 1.29 -6.59 -3.47
N THR A 82 1.60 -6.98 -4.70
CA THR A 82 2.92 -7.50 -5.07
C THR A 82 3.44 -6.72 -6.26
N ASP A 83 4.76 -6.53 -6.35
CA ASP A 83 5.38 -5.91 -7.54
C ASP A 83 5.55 -6.90 -8.72
N ALA A 84 5.19 -8.17 -8.53
CA ALA A 84 5.11 -9.13 -9.63
C ALA A 84 4.06 -8.63 -10.65
N GLU A 85 4.54 -8.12 -11.79
CA GLU A 85 3.72 -7.93 -12.98
C GLU A 85 3.11 -9.29 -13.33
N ASP A 86 1.77 -9.38 -13.32
CA ASP A 86 1.04 -10.51 -13.92
C ASP A 86 1.11 -10.41 -15.45
#